data_AF-A0A7S1TI53-F1
#
_entry.id   AF-A0A7S1TI53-F1
#
_cell.length_a   1.000
_cell.length_b   1.000
_cell.length_c   1.000
_cell.angle_alpha   90.00
_cell.angle_beta   90.00
_cell.angle_gamma   90.00
#
_symmetry.space_group_name_H-M   'P 1'
#
loop_
_entity.id
_entity.type
_entity.pdbx_description
1 polymer ?
#
loop_
_entity_poly.entity_id
_entity_poly.type
_entity_poly.pdbx_seq_one_letter_code
_entity_poly.pdbx_strand_id
1 'polypeptide(L)'
;EAVCSGAIFSDYQRVRVESACSRVGLISLAYLWRRQQRPLLAEMIQSGQHAILVKVATMGLGVEHLGQSLDRIQGHLEYLEETIGSHVCGEGGEYETLVLDSPIFRKRLVLDQLEVTTYPCFPTLFLFCYSSPN
;
A
#
# COMPACT_ATOMS: atom_id res chain seq x y z
N GLU A 1 4.21 1.26 -26.82
CA GLU A 1 4.68 1.21 -25.41
C GLU A 1 3.52 1.53 -24.47
N ALA A 2 3.63 1.21 -23.18
CA ALA A 2 2.53 1.36 -22.22
C ALA A 2 3.04 1.74 -20.82
N VAL A 3 2.16 2.33 -20.01
CA VAL A 3 2.38 2.65 -18.59
C VAL A 3 1.44 1.80 -17.75
N CYS A 4 1.98 1.08 -16.78
CA CYS A 4 1.18 0.35 -15.78
C CYS A 4 1.01 1.21 -14.52
N SER A 5 -0.19 1.24 -13.96
CA SER A 5 -0.51 1.97 -12.72
C SER A 5 -1.16 1.05 -11.70
N GLY A 6 -0.90 1.33 -10.41
CA GLY A 6 -1.43 0.58 -9.27
C GLY A 6 -2.77 1.08 -8.73
N ALA A 7 -3.54 1.85 -9.51
CA ALA A 7 -4.84 2.35 -9.05
C ALA A 7 -5.82 1.18 -8.85
N ILE A 8 -6.38 1.03 -7.64
CA ILE A 8 -7.32 -0.05 -7.31
C ILE A 8 -8.76 0.46 -7.39
N PHE A 9 -9.11 1.57 -6.73
CA PHE A 9 -10.49 2.05 -6.70
C PHE A 9 -10.67 3.49 -7.22
N SER A 10 -9.70 4.37 -6.97
CA SER A 10 -9.80 5.79 -7.35
C SER A 10 -9.92 6.05 -8.87
N ASP A 11 -11.11 6.47 -9.31
CA ASP A 11 -11.35 6.92 -10.69
C ASP A 11 -10.52 8.16 -11.03
N TYR A 12 -10.33 9.08 -10.08
CA TYR A 12 -9.54 10.28 -10.29
C TYR A 12 -8.08 9.95 -10.64
N GLN A 13 -7.45 9.05 -9.88
CA GLN A 13 -6.06 8.64 -10.14
C GLN A 13 -5.92 7.94 -11.49
N ARG A 14 -6.82 7.00 -11.81
CA ARG A 14 -6.82 6.28 -13.10
C ARG A 14 -6.92 7.23 -14.29
N VAL A 15 -7.90 8.14 -14.26
CA VAL A 15 -8.17 9.09 -15.36
C VAL A 15 -6.98 10.06 -15.56
N ARG A 16 -6.28 10.43 -14.48
CA ARG A 16 -5.10 11.31 -14.57
C ARG A 16 -3.92 10.61 -15.26
N VAL A 17 -3.67 9.34 -14.95
CA VAL A 17 -2.65 8.53 -15.65
C VAL A 17 -3.02 8.34 -17.12
N GLU A 18 -4.29 8.00 -17.39
CA GLU A 18 -4.80 7.81 -18.75
C GLU A 18 -4.66 9.08 -19.61
N SER A 19 -5.04 10.23 -19.05
CA SER A 19 -4.88 11.53 -19.69
C SER A 19 -3.41 11.87 -19.95
N ALA A 20 -2.49 11.47 -19.05
CA ALA A 20 -1.06 11.66 -19.27
C ALA A 20 -0.53 10.80 -20.42
N CYS A 21 -0.93 9.53 -20.47
CA CYS A 21 -0.53 8.60 -21.51
C CYS A 21 -1.04 9.03 -22.90
N SER A 22 -2.29 9.51 -22.99
CA SER A 22 -2.88 9.93 -24.26
C SER A 22 -2.14 11.09 -24.92
N ARG A 23 -1.59 12.03 -24.13
CA ARG A 23 -0.80 13.17 -24.64
C ARG A 23 0.52 12.78 -25.29
N VAL A 24 1.05 11.60 -24.96
CA VAL A 24 2.36 11.11 -25.45
C VAL A 24 2.23 9.83 -26.28
N GLY A 25 1.00 9.42 -26.63
CA GLY A 25 0.75 8.23 -27.46
C GLY A 25 1.03 6.89 -26.76
N LEU A 26 1.00 6.84 -25.42
CA LEU A 26 1.17 5.62 -24.64
C LEU A 26 -0.17 4.98 -24.26
N ILE A 27 -0.17 3.67 -24.08
CA ILE A 27 -1.33 2.91 -23.56
C ILE A 27 -1.31 2.94 -22.03
N SER A 28 -2.42 3.26 -21.39
CA SER A 28 -2.57 3.19 -19.93
C SER A 28 -3.12 1.84 -19.51
N LEU A 29 -2.40 1.12 -18.64
CA LEU A 29 -2.79 -0.18 -18.10
C LEU A 29 -3.10 -0.03 -16.60
N ALA A 30 -4.32 -0.38 -16.20
CA ALA A 30 -4.79 -0.30 -14.82
C ALA A 30 -5.44 -1.64 -14.41
N TYR A 31 -4.62 -2.69 -14.34
CA TYR A 31 -5.09 -4.08 -14.14
C TYR A 31 -5.79 -4.32 -12.80
N LEU A 32 -5.52 -3.49 -11.79
CA LEU A 32 -6.11 -3.62 -10.46
C LEU A 32 -7.42 -2.84 -10.31
N TRP A 33 -7.76 -2.00 -11.29
CA TRP A 33 -8.90 -1.09 -11.17
C TRP A 33 -10.22 -1.86 -11.06
N ARG A 34 -11.00 -1.52 -10.03
CA ARG A 34 -12.29 -2.14 -9.66
C ARG A 34 -12.21 -3.64 -9.36
N ARG A 35 -11.04 -4.19 -9.07
CA ARG A 35 -10.95 -5.51 -8.45
C ARG A 35 -11.51 -5.46 -7.03
N GLN A 36 -12.05 -6.59 -6.56
CA GLN A 36 -12.49 -6.72 -5.18
C GLN A 36 -11.27 -6.63 -4.25
N GLN A 37 -11.36 -5.80 -3.21
CA GLN A 37 -10.21 -5.43 -2.40
C GLN A 37 -9.73 -6.56 -1.47
N ARG A 38 -10.62 -7.28 -0.77
CA ARG A 38 -10.17 -8.40 0.10
C ARG A 38 -9.42 -9.49 -0.66
N PRO A 39 -9.95 -10.03 -1.78
CA PRO A 39 -9.21 -11.02 -2.55
C PRO A 39 -7.90 -10.46 -3.09
N LEU A 40 -7.87 -9.18 -3.49
CA LEU A 40 -6.67 -8.53 -3.97
C LEU A 40 -5.57 -8.42 -2.88
N LEU A 41 -5.94 -8.00 -1.67
CA LEU A 41 -5.00 -7.97 -0.53
C LEU A 41 -4.46 -9.38 -0.24
N ALA A 42 -5.34 -10.38 -0.19
CA ALA A 42 -4.94 -11.77 0.03
C ALA A 42 -4.00 -12.29 -1.07
N GLU A 43 -4.27 -11.97 -2.34
CA GLU A 43 -3.39 -12.31 -3.46
C GLU A 43 -2.01 -11.64 -3.36
N MET A 44 -1.95 -10.36 -2.95
CA MET A 44 -0.67 -9.66 -2.73
C MET A 44 0.15 -10.39 -1.66
N ILE A 45 -0.45 -10.72 -0.53
CA ILE A 45 0.19 -11.47 0.57
C ILE A 45 0.65 -12.84 0.08
N GLN A 46 -0.23 -13.62 -0.55
CA GLN A 46 0.06 -14.97 -1.05
C GLN A 46 1.12 -14.98 -2.16
N SER A 47 1.24 -13.90 -2.93
CA SER A 47 2.30 -13.74 -3.93
C SER A 47 3.68 -13.50 -3.33
N GLY A 48 3.80 -13.42 -2.00
CA GLY A 48 5.06 -13.18 -1.30
C GLY A 48 5.46 -11.71 -1.24
N GLN A 49 4.53 -10.77 -1.49
CA GLN A 49 4.80 -9.34 -1.24
C GLN A 49 4.79 -9.08 0.26
N HIS A 50 5.96 -8.80 0.82
CA HIS A 50 6.12 -8.45 2.21
C HIS A 50 6.10 -6.94 2.38
N ALA A 51 4.91 -6.39 2.64
CA ALA A 51 4.70 -4.97 2.88
C ALA A 51 4.37 -4.68 4.35
N ILE A 52 4.87 -3.57 4.87
CA ILE A 52 4.59 -3.08 6.23
C ILE A 52 3.82 -1.76 6.19
N LEU A 53 3.04 -1.49 7.24
CA LEU A 53 2.42 -0.18 7.46
C LEU A 53 3.46 0.88 7.82
N VAL A 54 3.40 2.03 7.14
CA VAL A 54 4.30 3.17 7.39
C VAL A 54 3.57 4.47 7.69
N LYS A 55 2.26 4.50 7.52
CA LYS A 55 1.40 5.61 7.94
C LYS A 55 0.01 5.07 8.17
N VAL A 56 -0.70 5.62 9.15
CA VAL A 56 -2.11 5.31 9.38
C VAL A 56 -2.88 6.60 9.60
N ALA A 57 -4.10 6.69 9.07
CA ALA A 57 -4.95 7.87 9.08
C ALA A 57 -6.44 7.52 9.10
N THR A 58 -6.79 6.35 9.65
CA THR A 58 -8.17 5.90 9.81
C THR A 58 -8.45 5.49 11.26
N MET A 59 -9.71 5.54 11.65
CA MET A 59 -10.15 5.10 12.97
C MET A 59 -9.86 3.60 13.12
N GLY A 60 -9.33 3.19 14.28
CA GLY A 60 -8.96 1.80 14.53
C GLY A 60 -7.55 1.41 14.07
N LEU A 61 -6.81 2.29 13.40
CA LEU A 61 -5.37 2.13 13.16
C LEU A 61 -4.56 3.18 13.94
N GLY A 62 -3.87 2.74 14.99
CA GLY A 62 -2.93 3.54 15.78
C GLY A 62 -1.45 3.22 15.55
N VAL A 63 -0.59 3.87 16.35
CA VAL A 63 0.89 3.72 16.32
C VAL A 63 1.32 2.27 16.48
N GLU A 64 0.57 1.47 17.23
CA GLU A 64 0.80 0.04 17.44
C GLU A 64 0.77 -0.78 16.16
N HIS A 65 0.14 -0.29 15.09
CA HIS A 65 0.09 -0.96 13.78
C HIS A 65 1.27 -0.60 12.88
N LEU A 66 1.97 0.52 13.15
CA LEU A 66 3.12 0.92 12.34
C LEU A 66 4.23 -0.14 12.42
N GLY A 67 4.81 -0.46 11.26
CA GLY A 67 5.82 -1.50 11.12
C GLY A 67 5.28 -2.94 11.09
N GLN A 68 3.99 -3.17 11.35
CA GLN A 68 3.40 -4.49 11.17
C GLN A 68 3.20 -4.81 9.68
N SER A 69 3.36 -6.09 9.32
CA SER A 69 3.15 -6.56 7.95
C SER A 69 1.65 -6.66 7.62
N LEU A 70 1.29 -6.46 6.35
CA LEU A 70 -0.09 -6.62 5.88
C LEU A 70 -0.66 -8.01 6.19
N ASP A 71 0.17 -9.06 6.06
CA ASP A 71 -0.19 -10.44 6.45
C ASP A 71 -0.63 -10.51 7.92
N ARG A 72 0.15 -9.92 8.83
CA ARG A 72 -0.13 -9.94 10.26
C ARG A 72 -1.42 -9.20 10.64
N ILE A 73 -1.76 -8.13 9.92
CA ILE A 73 -2.90 -7.27 10.26
C ILE A 73 -4.11 -7.48 9.34
N GLN A 74 -4.06 -8.42 8.39
CA GLN A 74 -5.11 -8.62 7.40
C GLN A 74 -6.49 -8.74 8.04
N GLY A 75 -6.64 -9.59 9.06
CA GLY A 75 -7.91 -9.79 9.75
C GLY A 75 -8.42 -8.54 10.47
N HIS A 76 -7.52 -7.66 10.94
CA HIS A 76 -7.90 -6.38 11.53
C HIS A 76 -8.41 -5.40 10.47
N LEU A 77 -7.76 -5.34 9.30
CA LEU A 77 -8.22 -4.51 8.18
C LEU A 77 -9.60 -4.95 7.66
N GLU A 78 -9.82 -6.26 7.55
CA GLU A 78 -11.12 -6.82 7.19
C GLU A 78 -12.19 -6.48 8.23
N TYR A 79 -11.85 -6.54 9.52
CA TYR A 79 -12.75 -6.12 10.61
C TYR A 79 -13.09 -4.62 10.53
N LEU A 80 -12.13 -3.75 10.23
CA LEU A 80 -12.40 -2.31 10.06
C LEU A 80 -13.29 -2.03 8.85
N GLU A 81 -13.12 -2.76 7.74
CA GLU A 81 -14.02 -2.64 6.60
C GLU A 81 -15.46 -2.99 6.99
N GLU A 82 -15.67 -4.06 7.76
CA GLU A 82 -17.00 -4.50 8.20
C GLU A 82 -17.65 -3.56 9.21
N THR A 83 -16.86 -2.98 10.11
CA THR A 83 -17.39 -2.22 11.25
C THR A 83 -17.55 -0.74 10.98
N ILE A 84 -16.64 -0.16 10.19
CA ILE A 84 -16.61 1.29 9.95
C ILE A 84 -16.57 1.66 8.47
N GLY A 85 -16.58 0.66 7.56
CA GLY A 85 -16.57 0.88 6.12
C GLY A 85 -15.23 1.36 5.57
N SER A 86 -14.12 1.06 6.27
CA SER A 86 -12.78 1.36 5.77
C SER A 86 -12.44 0.53 4.54
N HIS A 87 -11.51 0.97 3.71
CA HIS A 87 -11.05 0.23 2.55
C HIS A 87 -9.90 -0.70 2.93
N VAL A 88 -10.11 -2.01 2.80
CA VAL A 88 -9.11 -3.02 3.19
C VAL A 88 -7.78 -2.91 2.41
N CYS A 89 -7.76 -2.27 1.23
CA CYS A 89 -6.52 -1.96 0.49
C CYS A 89 -5.95 -0.55 0.78
N GLY A 90 -6.48 0.18 1.76
CA GLY A 90 -6.00 1.51 2.16
C GLY A 90 -6.41 2.65 1.22
N GLU A 91 -7.40 2.42 0.34
CA GLU A 91 -7.91 3.45 -0.56
C GLU A 91 -8.44 4.67 0.22
N GLY A 92 -8.32 5.86 -0.37
CA GLY A 92 -8.66 7.11 0.33
C GLY A 92 -7.57 7.60 1.28
N GLY A 93 -6.44 6.90 1.40
CA GLY A 93 -5.29 7.30 2.21
C GLY A 93 -5.41 6.89 3.68
N GLU A 94 -6.18 5.84 3.95
CA GLU A 94 -6.40 5.29 5.30
C GLU A 94 -5.12 4.77 5.93
N TYR A 95 -4.22 4.24 5.11
CA TYR A 95 -2.86 3.91 5.49
C TYR A 95 -1.94 3.92 4.27
N GLU A 96 -0.63 3.98 4.52
CA GLU A 96 0.40 3.81 3.49
C GLU A 96 1.30 2.64 3.85
N THR A 97 1.91 2.01 2.84
CA THR A 97 2.79 0.86 3.03
C THR A 97 4.14 1.02 2.37
N LEU A 98 5.11 0.24 2.84
CA LEU A 98 6.40 0.04 2.19
C LEU A 98 6.60 -1.45 1.95
N VAL A 99 6.85 -1.83 0.70
CA VAL A 99 7.21 -3.21 0.33
C VAL A 99 8.69 -3.43 0.65
N LEU A 100 8.97 -4.27 1.65
CA LEU A 100 10.32 -4.62 2.07
C LEU A 100 10.92 -5.74 1.21
N ASP A 101 10.08 -6.66 0.74
CA ASP A 101 10.52 -7.79 -0.08
C ASP A 101 9.41 -8.28 -1.02
N SER A 102 9.81 -8.92 -2.12
CA SER A 102 8.91 -9.51 -3.11
C SER A 102 9.67 -10.52 -3.97
N PRO A 103 9.05 -11.57 -4.54
CA PRO A 103 9.76 -12.53 -5.40
C PRO A 103 10.45 -11.91 -6.62
N ILE A 104 10.02 -10.71 -7.04
CA ILE A 104 10.64 -9.98 -8.15
C ILE A 104 11.82 -9.09 -7.71
N PHE A 105 12.04 -8.92 -6.40
CA PHE A 105 13.18 -8.18 -5.89
C PHE A 105 14.44 -9.03 -5.98
N ARG A 106 15.54 -8.41 -6.42
CA ARG A 106 16.87 -9.06 -6.36
C ARG A 106 17.41 -9.13 -4.94
N LYS A 107 17.01 -8.16 -4.11
CA LYS A 107 17.42 -8.01 -2.71
C LYS A 107 16.29 -7.38 -1.92
N ARG A 108 16.13 -7.82 -0.67
CA ARG A 108 15.21 -7.21 0.28
C ARG A 108 15.75 -5.90 0.84
N LEU A 109 14.83 -5.02 1.24
CA LEU A 109 15.12 -3.86 2.05
C LEU A 109 15.27 -4.28 3.52
N VAL A 110 16.30 -3.76 4.17
CA VAL A 110 16.54 -3.96 5.61
C VAL A 110 16.39 -2.59 6.27
N LEU A 111 15.57 -2.56 7.33
CA LEU A 111 15.33 -1.35 8.10
C LEU A 111 16.47 -1.19 9.10
N ASP A 112 17.15 -0.04 9.09
CA ASP A 112 18.20 0.29 10.05
C ASP A 112 17.64 0.98 11.28
N GLN A 113 16.85 2.03 11.04
CA GLN A 113 16.26 2.86 12.08
C GLN A 113 14.81 3.18 11.71
N LEU A 114 13.97 3.15 12.74
CA LEU A 114 12.55 3.47 12.66
C LEU A 114 12.28 4.63 13.62
N GLU A 115 11.71 5.71 13.12
CA GLU A 115 11.29 6.85 13.92
C GLU A 115 9.79 7.08 13.70
N VAL A 116 9.01 7.04 14.78
CA VAL A 116 7.58 7.34 14.72
C VAL A 116 7.38 8.81 15.05
N THR A 117 6.76 9.53 14.12
CA THR A 117 6.33 10.91 14.34
C THR A 117 4.82 10.96 14.39
N THR A 118 4.28 11.44 15.50
CA THR A 118 2.84 11.62 15.68
C THR A 118 2.44 13.05 15.31
N TYR A 119 1.57 13.21 14.30
CA TYR A 119 0.91 14.49 14.04
C TYR A 119 -0.48 14.49 14.70
N PRO A 120 -1.06 15.66 15.03
CA PRO A 120 -2.34 15.76 15.74
C PRO A 120 -3.50 14.99 15.09
N CYS A 121 -3.40 14.71 13.78
CA CYS A 121 -4.43 14.07 12.97
C CYS A 121 -4.04 12.70 12.40
N PHE A 122 -2.75 12.30 12.43
CA PHE A 122 -2.30 10.99 11.93
C PHE A 122 -0.85 10.70 12.35
N PRO A 123 -0.52 9.49 12.83
CA PRO A 123 0.87 9.08 13.03
C PRO A 123 1.51 8.55 11.72
N THR A 124 2.78 8.91 11.51
CA THR A 124 3.59 8.51 10.34
C THR A 124 4.92 7.92 10.81
N LEU A 125 5.35 6.84 10.18
CA LEU A 125 6.65 6.18 10.38
C LEU A 125 7.65 6.72 9.36
N PHE A 126 8.69 7.39 9.84
CA PHE A 126 9.86 7.72 9.04
C PHE A 126 10.83 6.55 9.11
N LEU A 127 11.34 6.16 7.94
CA LEU A 127 12.16 4.97 7.78
C LEU A 127 13.49 5.33 7.17
N PHE A 128 14.57 4.91 7.83
CA PHE A 128 15.90 4.88 7.25
C PHE A 128 16.19 3.45 6.83
N CYS A 129 16.32 3.25 5.51
CA CYS A 129 16.51 1.95 4.90
C CYS A 129 17.86 1.89 4.20
N TYR A 130 18.51 0.72 4.24
CA TYR A 130 19.58 0.38 3.32
C TYR A 130 19.21 -0.88 2.53
N SER A 131 19.83 -1.01 1.36
CA SER A 131 19.73 -2.23 0.57
C SER A 131 20.72 -3.25 1.13
N SER A 132 20.25 -4.47 1.44
CA SER A 132 21.13 -5.55 1.89
C SER A 132 22.35 -5.70 0.95
N PRO A 133 23.58 -5.85 1.48
CA PRO A 133 24.75 -6.08 0.64
C PRO A 133 24.71 -7.41 -0.12
N ASN A 134 23.82 -8.35 0.24
CA ASN A 134 23.64 -9.62 -0.48
C ASN A 134 22.19 -9.84 -0.89
#